data_AF-A0A165F7N2-F1
#
_entry.id   AF-A0A165F7N2-F1
#
_cell.length_a   1.000
_cell.length_b   1.000
_cell.length_c   1.000
_cell.angle_alpha   90.00
_cell.angle_beta   90.00
_cell.angle_gamma   90.00
#
_symmetry.space_group_name_H-M   'P 1'
#
loop_
_entity.id
_entity.type
_entity.pdbx_description
1 polymer ?
#
loop_
_entity_poly.entity_id
_entity_poly.type
_entity_poly.pdbx_seq_one_letter_code
_entity_poly.pdbx_strand_id
1 'polypeptide(L)'
;MQKPPVPKGDSLQELNGRFPYRHVQIRQLVHVLNPSRPSPPAIVVHGLNATGKSVIVGTITEAFNLSHAVIRARECITTRHLLERILAESLTAIRAAEPQNSWKGSASCENVGALSNALQDLLSGVPKFVLVLDDIDRQREIPPTLSPALARLGEVIPNLTVLFIMTSPRAHMLRTAGTPHIYFSPYTKDQSLAILSISPRSIFEAKEASPDPDYTEEQQIEDSAWIWSRFCGVVWDSIGKGAARDIISLRDAADKLWPSFVEPIAEGTYGTRDFSKLMIAKRALFQSDAMLTESVTSENIAELRRDTLKNTHELPLFSKFLLCASYLASFNPSRQDPIHFMKATEKKRRRKSTVGTSARATKHRKIQRRLLGPQAFVLERMLAIFQAICPRSLASSADLLTQVATLSSLRLIIRASGTADALEPQTKWRVNVGWDYILQLARSVDFEIEDHLAE
;
A
#
# COMPACT_ATOMS: atom_id res chain seq x y z
N MET A 1 -0.86 -43.54 -34.80
CA MET A 1 -0.69 -42.74 -33.57
C MET A 1 0.58 -41.91 -33.68
N GLN A 2 0.50 -40.75 -34.33
CA GLN A 2 1.62 -39.81 -34.37
C GLN A 2 1.67 -39.08 -33.02
N LYS A 3 2.86 -39.05 -32.41
CA LYS A 3 3.15 -38.23 -31.22
C LYS A 3 2.76 -36.78 -31.54
N PRO A 4 1.90 -36.12 -30.75
CA PRO A 4 1.53 -34.74 -31.02
C PRO A 4 2.76 -33.83 -30.81
N PRO A 5 2.86 -32.71 -31.56
CA PRO A 5 3.97 -31.79 -31.42
C PRO A 5 3.93 -31.16 -30.02
N VAL A 6 4.85 -31.58 -29.15
CA VAL A 6 5.21 -30.82 -27.96
C VAL A 6 5.90 -29.55 -28.48
N PRO A 7 5.56 -28.34 -27.99
CA PRO A 7 6.27 -27.13 -28.39
C PRO A 7 7.77 -27.29 -28.10
N LYS A 8 8.61 -26.76 -28.99
CA LYS A 8 10.08 -26.88 -28.98
C LYS A 8 10.62 -26.70 -27.56
N GLY A 9 11.46 -27.63 -27.09
CA GLY A 9 12.05 -27.59 -25.74
C GLY A 9 12.78 -26.27 -25.44
N ASP A 10 13.21 -25.58 -26.48
CA ASP A 10 13.96 -24.32 -26.44
C ASP A 10 13.17 -23.18 -25.76
N SER A 11 11.89 -23.00 -26.09
CA SER A 11 11.10 -21.88 -25.53
C SER A 11 10.80 -22.03 -24.03
N LEU A 12 10.69 -23.28 -23.53
CA LEU A 12 10.54 -23.53 -22.10
C LEU A 12 11.84 -23.29 -21.34
N GLN A 13 12.99 -23.64 -21.94
CA GLN A 13 14.30 -23.38 -21.35
C GLN A 13 14.61 -21.88 -21.30
N GLU A 14 14.28 -21.14 -22.35
CA GLU A 14 14.39 -19.67 -22.39
C GLU A 14 13.51 -19.01 -21.31
N LEU A 15 12.25 -19.43 -21.17
CA LEU A 15 11.37 -18.91 -20.12
C LEU A 15 11.89 -19.22 -18.71
N ASN A 16 12.43 -20.43 -18.51
CA ASN A 16 13.02 -20.81 -17.22
C ASN A 16 14.31 -20.03 -16.91
N GLY A 17 15.10 -19.67 -17.93
CA GLY A 17 16.27 -18.81 -17.79
C GLY A 17 15.88 -17.38 -17.42
N ARG A 18 14.81 -16.85 -18.02
CA ARG A 18 14.32 -15.49 -17.76
C ARG A 18 13.63 -15.34 -16.40
N PHE A 19 12.98 -16.40 -15.91
CA PHE A 19 12.23 -16.40 -14.65
C PHE A 19 12.71 -17.49 -13.69
N PRO A 20 13.83 -17.26 -12.96
CA PRO A 20 14.36 -18.22 -12.02
C PRO A 20 13.36 -18.52 -10.89
N TYR A 21 13.43 -19.74 -10.34
CA TYR A 21 12.57 -20.24 -9.25
C TYR A 21 11.06 -20.34 -9.54
N ARG A 22 10.62 -20.16 -10.80
CA ARG A 22 9.20 -20.27 -11.22
C ARG A 22 8.89 -21.43 -12.15
N HIS A 23 9.81 -22.39 -12.25
CA HIS A 23 9.71 -23.55 -13.13
C HIS A 23 8.41 -24.36 -12.96
N VAL A 24 7.94 -24.58 -11.73
CA VAL A 24 6.70 -25.34 -11.47
C VAL A 24 5.49 -24.58 -11.99
N GLN A 25 5.37 -23.29 -11.65
CA GLN A 25 4.24 -22.46 -12.08
C GLN A 25 4.22 -22.28 -13.60
N ILE A 26 5.38 -22.07 -14.22
CA ILE A 26 5.52 -21.98 -15.68
C ILE A 26 5.06 -23.28 -16.33
N ARG A 27 5.52 -24.44 -15.83
CA ARG A 27 5.12 -25.74 -16.36
C ARG A 27 3.61 -25.98 -16.23
N GLN A 28 3.01 -25.59 -15.11
CA GLN A 28 1.56 -25.67 -14.90
C GLN A 28 0.81 -24.78 -15.89
N LEU A 29 1.21 -23.51 -16.03
CA LEU A 29 0.58 -22.56 -16.96
C LEU A 29 0.70 -23.03 -18.41
N VAL A 30 1.88 -23.49 -18.84
CA VAL A 30 2.12 -24.02 -20.19
C VAL A 30 1.23 -25.24 -20.46
N HIS A 31 1.07 -26.12 -19.48
CA HIS A 31 0.22 -27.30 -19.63
C HIS A 31 -1.25 -26.92 -19.79
N VAL A 32 -1.73 -25.97 -18.98
CA VAL A 32 -3.11 -25.52 -18.97
C VAL A 32 -3.45 -24.65 -20.19
N LEU A 33 -2.52 -23.82 -20.66
CA LEU A 33 -2.71 -22.88 -21.78
C LEU A 33 -2.31 -23.45 -23.15
N ASN A 34 -1.91 -24.72 -23.23
CA ASN A 34 -1.42 -25.35 -24.46
C ASN A 34 -2.37 -25.13 -25.67
N PRO A 35 -1.90 -24.58 -26.81
CA PRO A 35 -2.75 -24.30 -27.97
C PRO A 35 -3.48 -25.54 -28.53
N SER A 36 -2.87 -26.72 -28.45
CA SER A 36 -3.39 -27.94 -29.06
C SER A 36 -4.34 -28.74 -28.16
N ARG A 37 -4.54 -28.31 -26.91
CA ARG A 37 -5.39 -29.02 -25.94
C ARG A 37 -6.51 -28.12 -25.43
N PRO A 38 -7.67 -28.70 -25.07
CA PRO A 38 -8.73 -27.93 -24.43
C PRO A 38 -8.23 -27.36 -23.11
N SER A 39 -8.50 -26.08 -22.89
CA SER A 39 -8.24 -25.40 -21.62
C SER A 39 -9.49 -25.40 -20.75
N PRO A 40 -9.32 -25.35 -19.41
CA PRO A 40 -10.43 -25.12 -18.50
C PRO A 40 -11.07 -23.74 -18.78
N PRO A 41 -12.38 -23.57 -18.53
CA PRO A 41 -13.11 -22.33 -18.86
C PRO A 41 -12.62 -21.13 -18.04
N ALA A 42 -12.20 -21.38 -16.79
CA ALA A 42 -11.64 -20.38 -15.89
C ALA A 42 -10.37 -20.92 -15.24
N ILE A 43 -9.39 -20.04 -14.99
CA ILE A 43 -8.14 -20.33 -14.30
C ILE A 43 -7.87 -19.22 -13.30
N VAL A 44 -7.42 -19.57 -12.09
CA VAL A 44 -7.03 -18.58 -11.08
C VAL A 44 -5.52 -18.66 -10.85
N VAL A 45 -4.83 -17.58 -11.13
CA VAL A 45 -3.43 -17.37 -10.79
C VAL A 45 -3.37 -16.42 -9.60
N HIS A 46 -2.85 -16.88 -8.46
CA HIS A 46 -2.85 -16.07 -7.25
C HIS A 46 -1.55 -16.09 -6.48
N GLY A 47 -1.28 -15.01 -5.75
CA GLY A 47 -0.07 -14.85 -4.94
C GLY A 47 0.17 -13.38 -4.61
N LEU A 48 1.04 -13.10 -3.65
CA LEU A 48 1.34 -11.73 -3.21
C LEU A 48 1.88 -10.85 -4.35
N ASN A 49 1.96 -9.55 -4.14
CA ASN A 49 2.54 -8.62 -5.10
C ASN A 49 4.01 -8.98 -5.41
N ALA A 50 4.57 -8.44 -6.49
CA ALA A 50 5.98 -8.63 -6.86
C ALA A 50 6.43 -10.09 -7.06
N THR A 51 5.50 -11.03 -7.21
CA THR A 51 5.79 -12.45 -7.50
C THR A 51 5.99 -12.75 -8.99
N GLY A 52 5.76 -11.76 -9.87
CA GLY A 52 5.96 -11.88 -11.32
C GLY A 52 4.78 -12.47 -12.10
N LYS A 53 3.61 -12.64 -11.47
CA LYS A 53 2.40 -13.25 -12.07
C LYS A 53 2.05 -12.66 -13.44
N SER A 54 1.83 -11.34 -13.50
CA SER A 54 1.38 -10.64 -14.71
C SER A 54 2.41 -10.73 -15.84
N VAL A 55 3.69 -10.60 -15.52
CA VAL A 55 4.80 -10.72 -16.49
C VAL A 55 4.92 -12.14 -17.02
N ILE A 56 4.84 -13.15 -16.14
CA ILE A 56 4.95 -14.56 -16.54
C ILE A 56 3.74 -14.97 -17.40
N VAL A 57 2.52 -14.56 -17.04
CA VAL A 57 1.33 -14.86 -17.84
C VAL A 57 1.42 -14.19 -19.21
N GLY A 58 1.78 -12.90 -19.28
CA GLY A 58 1.92 -12.18 -20.55
C GLY A 58 3.01 -12.76 -21.45
N THR A 59 4.20 -13.05 -20.90
CA THR A 59 5.28 -13.66 -21.68
C THR A 59 4.95 -15.07 -22.16
N ILE A 60 4.17 -15.85 -21.41
CA ILE A 60 3.68 -17.15 -21.85
C ILE A 60 2.67 -16.99 -23.00
N THR A 61 1.68 -16.11 -22.86
CA THR A 61 0.66 -15.93 -23.93
C THR A 61 1.28 -15.42 -25.23
N GLU A 62 2.29 -14.54 -25.14
CA GLU A 62 3.10 -14.09 -26.27
C GLU A 62 3.96 -15.21 -26.86
N ALA A 63 4.72 -15.95 -26.04
CA ALA A 63 5.62 -17.01 -26.51
C ALA A 63 4.89 -18.16 -27.22
N PHE A 64 3.64 -18.45 -26.83
CA PHE A 64 2.80 -19.46 -27.49
C PHE A 64 1.96 -18.91 -28.65
N ASN A 65 2.12 -17.63 -29.03
CA ASN A 65 1.33 -16.95 -30.06
C ASN A 65 -0.18 -17.18 -29.89
N LEU A 66 -0.67 -17.13 -28.65
CA LEU A 66 -2.09 -17.28 -28.36
C LEU A 66 -2.81 -15.96 -28.65
N SER A 67 -3.99 -16.02 -29.27
CA SER A 67 -4.89 -14.86 -29.32
C SER A 67 -5.34 -14.54 -27.89
N HIS A 68 -4.93 -13.38 -27.37
CA HIS A 68 -5.17 -13.03 -25.98
C HIS A 68 -5.41 -11.53 -25.81
N ALA A 69 -6.15 -11.18 -24.76
CA ALA A 69 -6.32 -9.81 -24.31
C ALA A 69 -5.94 -9.72 -22.83
N VAL A 70 -5.15 -8.71 -22.47
CA VAL A 70 -4.72 -8.44 -21.09
C VAL A 70 -5.37 -7.15 -20.61
N ILE A 71 -6.23 -7.25 -19.59
CA ILE A 71 -6.95 -6.12 -19.01
C ILE A 71 -6.50 -5.92 -17.57
N ARG A 72 -6.03 -4.72 -17.25
CA ARG A 72 -5.75 -4.33 -15.86
C ARG A 72 -7.02 -3.85 -15.19
N ALA A 73 -7.64 -4.72 -14.39
CA ALA A 73 -8.88 -4.41 -13.69
C ALA A 73 -8.72 -3.27 -12.67
N ARG A 74 -7.50 -3.04 -12.15
CA ARG A 74 -7.18 -1.90 -11.29
C ARG A 74 -7.45 -0.53 -11.94
N GLU A 75 -7.23 -0.41 -13.24
CA GLU A 75 -7.48 0.84 -13.99
C GLU A 75 -8.98 1.06 -14.22
N CYS A 76 -9.78 -0.01 -14.11
CA CYS A 76 -11.21 0.02 -14.35
C CYS A 76 -11.99 0.41 -13.08
N ILE A 77 -12.44 1.66 -13.00
CA ILE A 77 -13.17 2.17 -11.83
C ILE A 77 -14.53 1.47 -11.67
N THR A 78 -15.33 1.41 -12.74
CA THR A 78 -16.69 0.86 -12.71
C THR A 78 -16.76 -0.50 -13.42
N THR A 79 -17.80 -1.29 -13.13
CA THR A 79 -18.05 -2.55 -13.83
C THR A 79 -18.27 -2.33 -15.33
N ARG A 80 -19.03 -1.31 -15.72
CA ARG A 80 -19.25 -0.95 -17.14
C ARG A 80 -17.93 -0.70 -17.86
N HIS A 81 -17.02 0.07 -17.26
CA HIS A 81 -15.72 0.35 -17.85
C HIS A 81 -14.90 -0.92 -18.07
N LEU A 82 -14.94 -1.86 -17.12
CA LEU A 82 -14.29 -3.16 -17.29
C LEU A 82 -14.87 -3.96 -18.47
N LEU A 83 -16.20 -4.01 -18.62
CA LEU A 83 -16.85 -4.76 -19.70
C LEU A 83 -16.54 -4.15 -21.09
N GLU A 84 -16.63 -2.83 -21.21
CA GLU A 84 -16.29 -2.11 -22.46
C GLU A 84 -14.80 -2.29 -22.80
N ARG A 85 -13.91 -2.24 -21.80
CA ARG A 85 -12.48 -2.52 -22.00
C ARG A 85 -12.20 -3.95 -22.44
N ILE A 86 -12.84 -4.95 -21.83
CA ILE A 86 -12.69 -6.35 -22.24
C ILE A 86 -13.03 -6.51 -23.72
N LEU A 87 -14.15 -5.93 -24.17
CA LEU A 87 -14.54 -6.01 -25.56
C LEU A 87 -13.57 -5.27 -26.49
N ALA A 88 -13.17 -4.04 -26.14
CA ALA A 88 -12.26 -3.23 -26.96
C ALA A 88 -10.87 -3.88 -27.12
N GLU A 89 -10.29 -4.39 -26.03
CA GLU A 89 -9.00 -5.08 -26.07
C GLU A 89 -9.09 -6.42 -26.82
N SER A 90 -10.19 -7.16 -26.65
CA SER A 90 -10.40 -8.42 -27.39
C SER A 90 -10.51 -8.18 -28.89
N LEU A 91 -11.22 -7.13 -29.29
CA LEU A 91 -11.33 -6.73 -30.69
C LEU A 91 -9.99 -6.27 -31.27
N THR A 92 -9.18 -5.58 -30.48
CA THR A 92 -7.83 -5.15 -30.88
C THR A 92 -6.92 -6.36 -31.09
N ALA A 93 -6.95 -7.31 -30.17
CA ALA A 93 -6.18 -8.56 -30.26
C ALA A 93 -6.55 -9.39 -31.49
N ILE A 94 -7.84 -9.47 -31.82
CA ILE A 94 -8.32 -10.24 -32.98
C ILE A 94 -8.00 -9.53 -34.28
N ARG A 95 -8.14 -8.21 -34.35
CA ARG A 95 -7.74 -7.44 -35.55
C ARG A 95 -6.24 -7.52 -35.84
N ALA A 96 -5.42 -7.64 -34.79
CA ALA A 96 -3.99 -7.87 -34.93
C ALA A 96 -3.68 -9.24 -35.55
N ALA A 97 -4.48 -10.27 -35.22
CA ALA A 97 -4.34 -11.60 -35.79
C ALA A 97 -4.99 -11.75 -37.18
N GLU A 98 -6.14 -11.12 -37.40
CA GLU A 98 -6.94 -11.19 -38.62
C GLU A 98 -7.43 -9.79 -39.05
N PRO A 99 -6.66 -9.07 -39.89
CA PRO A 99 -6.98 -7.70 -40.30
C PRO A 99 -8.27 -7.56 -41.12
N GLN A 100 -8.75 -8.65 -41.72
CA GLN A 100 -9.98 -8.68 -42.53
C GLN A 100 -11.26 -8.81 -41.70
N ASN A 101 -11.15 -9.04 -40.39
CA ASN A 101 -12.31 -9.22 -39.53
C ASN A 101 -13.04 -7.88 -39.32
N SER A 102 -14.15 -7.71 -40.02
CA SER A 102 -15.03 -6.54 -39.97
C SER A 102 -16.18 -6.77 -39.00
N TRP A 103 -15.86 -6.99 -37.72
CA TRP A 103 -16.89 -7.07 -36.68
C TRP A 103 -17.73 -5.78 -36.67
N LYS A 104 -19.05 -5.93 -36.90
CA LYS A 104 -20.04 -4.82 -37.03
C LYS A 104 -20.86 -4.60 -35.76
N GLY A 105 -20.53 -5.27 -34.66
CA GLY A 105 -21.28 -5.18 -33.42
C GLY A 105 -21.13 -3.82 -32.72
N SER A 106 -22.02 -3.57 -31.76
CA SER A 106 -21.97 -2.36 -30.92
C SER A 106 -20.87 -2.47 -29.87
N ALA A 107 -19.99 -1.48 -29.79
CA ALA A 107 -18.92 -1.43 -28.79
C ALA A 107 -19.42 -1.19 -27.35
N SER A 108 -20.71 -0.90 -27.15
CA SER A 108 -21.28 -0.61 -25.84
C SER A 108 -21.71 -1.90 -25.12
N CYS A 109 -21.05 -2.21 -24.01
CA CYS A 109 -21.38 -3.34 -23.14
C CYS A 109 -21.79 -2.86 -21.74
N GLU A 110 -23.09 -2.76 -21.48
CA GLU A 110 -23.59 -2.31 -20.18
C GLU A 110 -23.65 -3.45 -19.15
N ASN A 111 -23.90 -4.68 -19.60
CA ASN A 111 -24.12 -5.86 -18.77
C ASN A 111 -23.28 -7.06 -19.23
N VAL A 112 -23.02 -8.01 -18.32
CA VAL A 112 -22.26 -9.24 -18.62
C VAL A 112 -22.93 -10.09 -19.72
N GLY A 113 -24.27 -10.08 -19.81
CA GLY A 113 -24.99 -10.77 -20.89
C GLY A 113 -24.73 -10.13 -22.27
N ALA A 114 -24.69 -8.80 -22.35
CA ALA A 114 -24.35 -8.10 -23.59
C ALA A 114 -22.91 -8.40 -24.00
N LEU A 115 -21.99 -8.44 -23.03
CA LEU A 115 -20.60 -8.85 -23.26
C LEU A 115 -20.51 -10.29 -23.78
N SER A 116 -21.28 -11.23 -23.21
CA SER A 116 -21.28 -12.63 -23.63
C SER A 116 -21.67 -12.77 -25.11
N ASN A 117 -22.76 -12.13 -25.54
CA ASN A 117 -23.20 -12.19 -26.93
C ASN A 117 -22.16 -11.54 -27.87
N ALA A 118 -21.65 -10.37 -27.48
CA ALA A 118 -20.68 -9.65 -28.29
C ALA A 118 -19.35 -10.41 -28.45
N LEU A 119 -18.87 -11.07 -27.38
CA LEU A 119 -17.69 -11.94 -27.42
C LEU A 119 -17.95 -13.22 -28.22
N GLN A 120 -19.15 -13.81 -28.13
CA GLN A 120 -19.49 -15.00 -28.90
C GLN A 120 -19.45 -14.73 -30.42
N ASP A 121 -19.98 -13.58 -30.85
CA ASP A 121 -19.92 -13.14 -32.24
C ASP A 121 -18.47 -12.83 -32.67
N LEU A 122 -17.74 -12.09 -31.82
CA LEU A 122 -16.37 -11.67 -32.08
C LEU A 122 -15.37 -12.84 -32.16
N LEU A 123 -15.57 -13.86 -31.33
CA LEU A 123 -14.70 -15.04 -31.25
C LEU A 123 -15.13 -16.16 -32.20
N SER A 124 -16.13 -15.92 -33.05
CA SER A 124 -16.53 -16.88 -34.08
C SER A 124 -15.37 -17.14 -35.05
N GLY A 125 -14.97 -18.41 -35.20
CA GLY A 125 -13.82 -18.80 -36.04
C GLY A 125 -12.45 -18.77 -35.35
N VAL A 126 -12.32 -18.15 -34.18
CA VAL A 126 -11.06 -18.17 -33.41
C VAL A 126 -10.93 -19.51 -32.68
N PRO A 127 -9.84 -20.29 -32.86
CA PRO A 127 -9.73 -21.63 -32.27
C PRO A 127 -9.62 -21.59 -30.74
N LYS A 128 -8.90 -20.59 -30.22
CA LYS A 128 -8.68 -20.42 -28.78
C LYS A 128 -8.37 -18.97 -28.45
N PHE A 129 -9.03 -18.43 -27.44
CA PHE A 129 -8.83 -17.07 -26.96
C PHE A 129 -8.65 -17.03 -25.44
N VAL A 130 -7.60 -16.35 -24.97
CA VAL A 130 -7.29 -16.22 -23.54
C VAL A 130 -7.57 -14.79 -23.08
N LEU A 131 -8.54 -14.64 -22.18
CA LEU A 131 -8.85 -13.36 -21.54
C LEU A 131 -8.15 -13.27 -20.19
N VAL A 132 -7.13 -12.41 -20.07
CA VAL A 132 -6.37 -12.21 -18.83
C VAL A 132 -6.91 -10.98 -18.09
N LEU A 133 -7.45 -11.21 -16.89
CA LEU A 133 -7.93 -10.17 -15.99
C LEU A 133 -6.93 -9.97 -14.86
N ASP A 134 -6.12 -8.93 -14.97
CA ASP A 134 -5.05 -8.61 -14.03
C ASP A 134 -5.53 -7.76 -12.85
N ASP A 135 -5.07 -8.08 -11.64
CA ASP A 135 -5.45 -7.43 -10.37
C ASP A 135 -6.97 -7.27 -10.16
N ILE A 136 -7.76 -8.31 -10.47
CA ILE A 136 -9.23 -8.25 -10.35
C ILE A 136 -9.70 -8.03 -8.91
N ASP A 137 -8.89 -8.37 -7.91
CA ASP A 137 -9.18 -8.16 -6.50
C ASP A 137 -9.05 -6.70 -6.04
N ARG A 138 -8.35 -5.86 -6.82
CA ARG A 138 -8.06 -4.45 -6.48
C ARG A 138 -9.03 -3.45 -7.08
N GLN A 139 -10.01 -3.90 -7.85
CA GLN A 139 -11.04 -3.01 -8.38
C GLN A 139 -11.87 -2.43 -7.21
N ARG A 140 -12.10 -1.10 -7.24
CA ARG A 140 -12.74 -0.36 -6.13
C ARG A 140 -14.17 -0.83 -5.83
N GLU A 141 -14.93 -1.12 -6.88
CA GLU A 141 -16.35 -1.45 -6.80
C GLU A 141 -16.63 -2.75 -7.56
N ILE A 142 -16.32 -3.90 -6.95
CA ILE A 142 -16.62 -5.22 -7.51
C ILE A 142 -17.96 -5.71 -6.93
N PRO A 143 -19.04 -5.79 -7.74
CA PRO A 143 -20.22 -6.53 -7.33
C PRO A 143 -19.84 -8.00 -7.05
N PRO A 144 -20.36 -8.62 -5.97
CA PRO A 144 -20.03 -10.01 -5.63
C PRO A 144 -20.47 -11.02 -6.70
N THR A 145 -21.31 -10.60 -7.64
CA THR A 145 -21.81 -11.40 -8.77
C THR A 145 -20.91 -11.33 -10.01
N LEU A 146 -20.01 -10.34 -10.10
CA LEU A 146 -19.21 -10.09 -11.30
C LEU A 146 -18.19 -11.19 -11.57
N SER A 147 -17.34 -11.53 -10.59
CA SER A 147 -16.30 -12.57 -10.77
C SER A 147 -16.89 -13.96 -11.10
N PRO A 148 -17.96 -14.43 -10.43
CA PRO A 148 -18.68 -15.63 -10.86
C PRO A 148 -19.23 -15.54 -12.28
N ALA A 149 -19.82 -14.40 -12.66
CA ALA A 149 -20.39 -14.23 -13.98
C ALA A 149 -19.31 -14.27 -15.08
N LEU A 150 -18.17 -13.63 -14.85
CA LEU A 150 -17.02 -13.67 -15.76
C LEU A 150 -16.41 -15.08 -15.87
N ALA A 151 -16.32 -15.83 -14.77
CA ALA A 151 -15.81 -17.20 -14.82
C ALA A 151 -16.68 -18.13 -15.67
N ARG A 152 -18.00 -17.94 -15.61
CA ARG A 152 -18.97 -18.70 -16.42
C ARG A 152 -18.97 -18.30 -17.91
N LEU A 153 -18.36 -17.17 -18.30
CA LEU A 153 -18.25 -16.82 -19.72
C LEU A 153 -17.46 -17.89 -20.51
N GLY A 154 -16.44 -18.50 -19.90
CA GLY A 154 -15.72 -19.61 -20.53
C GLY A 154 -16.53 -20.90 -20.65
N GLU A 155 -17.62 -21.04 -19.89
CA GLU A 155 -18.57 -22.16 -20.05
C GLU A 155 -19.55 -21.89 -21.21
N VAL A 156 -19.93 -20.62 -21.38
CA VAL A 156 -20.86 -20.19 -22.44
C VAL A 156 -20.17 -20.12 -23.81
N ILE A 157 -18.91 -19.70 -23.83
CA ILE A 157 -18.12 -19.53 -25.05
C ILE A 157 -17.03 -20.63 -25.08
N PRO A 158 -17.14 -21.65 -25.94
CA PRO A 158 -16.30 -22.86 -25.85
C PRO A 158 -14.81 -22.61 -26.11
N ASN A 159 -14.48 -21.57 -26.88
CA ASN A 159 -13.09 -21.25 -27.26
C ASN A 159 -12.46 -20.21 -26.32
N LEU A 160 -13.20 -19.74 -25.31
CA LEU A 160 -12.76 -18.72 -24.36
C LEU A 160 -12.23 -19.35 -23.08
N THR A 161 -11.05 -18.91 -22.66
CA THR A 161 -10.49 -19.20 -21.34
C THR A 161 -10.29 -17.91 -20.58
N VAL A 162 -10.91 -17.77 -19.40
CA VAL A 162 -10.77 -16.59 -18.55
C VAL A 162 -9.73 -16.86 -17.45
N LEU A 163 -8.63 -16.10 -17.47
CA LEU A 163 -7.55 -16.20 -16.50
C LEU A 163 -7.61 -15.01 -15.54
N PHE A 164 -7.87 -15.29 -14.26
CA PHE A 164 -7.90 -14.29 -13.20
C PHE A 164 -6.55 -14.22 -12.50
N ILE A 165 -5.91 -13.05 -12.49
CA ILE A 165 -4.74 -12.78 -11.65
C ILE A 165 -5.20 -11.99 -10.42
N MET A 166 -4.83 -12.45 -9.23
CA MET A 166 -5.21 -11.80 -7.97
C MET A 166 -4.18 -11.99 -6.87
N THR A 167 -4.25 -11.14 -5.84
CA THR A 167 -3.35 -11.25 -4.68
C THR A 167 -3.72 -12.43 -3.80
N SER A 168 -4.99 -12.52 -3.42
CA SER A 168 -5.51 -13.56 -2.53
C SER A 168 -6.95 -13.93 -2.92
N PRO A 169 -7.21 -15.19 -3.32
CA PRO A 169 -8.56 -15.63 -3.69
C PRO A 169 -9.42 -15.76 -2.43
N ARG A 170 -10.62 -15.16 -2.46
CA ARG A 170 -11.63 -15.40 -1.40
C ARG A 170 -12.29 -16.76 -1.62
N ALA A 171 -12.67 -17.43 -0.53
CA ALA A 171 -13.44 -18.66 -0.61
C ALA A 171 -14.72 -18.44 -1.43
N HIS A 172 -15.04 -19.38 -2.32
CA HIS A 172 -16.22 -19.35 -3.20
C HIS A 172 -16.35 -18.12 -4.12
N MET A 173 -15.26 -17.38 -4.38
CA MET A 173 -15.28 -16.17 -5.21
C MET A 173 -15.87 -16.42 -6.60
N LEU A 174 -15.56 -17.56 -7.23
CA LEU A 174 -16.07 -17.89 -8.57
C LEU A 174 -17.39 -18.67 -8.54
N ARG A 175 -17.76 -19.25 -7.39
CA ARG A 175 -18.92 -20.15 -7.24
C ARG A 175 -18.99 -21.31 -8.27
N THR A 176 -17.88 -21.61 -8.94
CA THR A 176 -17.71 -22.72 -9.87
C THR A 176 -16.85 -23.81 -9.22
N ALA A 177 -17.24 -25.06 -9.37
CA ALA A 177 -16.47 -26.20 -8.89
C ALA A 177 -15.36 -26.58 -9.88
N GLY A 178 -14.21 -27.03 -9.37
CA GLY A 178 -13.13 -27.57 -10.22
C GLY A 178 -12.28 -26.54 -10.96
N THR A 179 -12.36 -25.24 -10.62
CA THR A 179 -11.47 -24.23 -11.19
C THR A 179 -10.02 -24.48 -10.73
N PRO A 180 -9.04 -24.62 -11.63
CA PRO A 180 -7.64 -24.79 -11.25
C PRO A 180 -7.06 -23.51 -10.67
N HIS A 181 -6.39 -23.65 -9.53
CA HIS A 181 -5.64 -22.59 -8.86
C HIS A 181 -4.13 -22.83 -9.00
N ILE A 182 -3.42 -21.82 -9.51
CA ILE A 182 -1.97 -21.81 -9.62
C ILE A 182 -1.43 -20.80 -8.62
N TYR A 183 -0.76 -21.30 -7.58
CA TYR A 183 -0.21 -20.47 -6.52
C TYR A 183 1.22 -20.03 -6.81
N PHE A 184 1.42 -18.72 -6.78
CA PHE A 184 2.72 -18.05 -6.81
C PHE A 184 3.13 -17.72 -5.37
N SER A 185 3.97 -18.59 -4.79
CA SER A 185 4.53 -18.38 -3.47
C SER A 185 5.41 -17.13 -3.43
N PRO A 186 5.45 -16.36 -2.33
CA PRO A 186 6.43 -15.30 -2.17
C PRO A 186 7.86 -15.87 -2.26
N TYR A 187 8.79 -15.08 -2.77
CA TYR A 187 10.19 -15.48 -2.84
C TYR A 187 10.80 -15.53 -1.44
N THR A 188 11.64 -16.53 -1.19
CA THR A 188 12.43 -16.60 0.04
C THR A 188 13.56 -15.58 0.03
N LYS A 189 14.21 -15.33 1.17
CA LYS A 189 15.39 -14.44 1.26
C LYS A 189 16.42 -14.79 0.19
N ASP A 190 16.85 -16.03 0.15
CA ASP A 190 17.93 -16.48 -0.73
C ASP A 190 17.54 -16.35 -2.21
N GLN A 191 16.27 -16.65 -2.54
CA GLN A 191 15.74 -16.46 -3.88
C GLN A 191 15.69 -14.98 -4.29
N SER A 192 15.23 -14.09 -3.40
CA SER A 192 15.19 -12.65 -3.66
C SER A 192 16.59 -12.08 -3.88
N LEU A 193 17.56 -12.49 -3.07
CA LEU A 193 18.97 -12.09 -3.24
C LEU A 193 19.58 -12.61 -4.54
N ALA A 194 19.32 -13.87 -4.88
CA ALA A 194 19.77 -14.45 -6.15
C ALA A 194 19.17 -13.70 -7.36
N ILE A 195 17.88 -13.36 -7.31
CA ILE A 195 17.20 -12.61 -8.39
C ILE A 195 17.79 -11.20 -8.54
N LEU A 196 18.06 -10.49 -7.44
CA LEU A 196 18.70 -9.17 -7.50
C LEU A 196 20.15 -9.23 -7.97
N SER A 197 20.83 -10.35 -7.74
CA SER A 197 22.23 -10.54 -8.15
C SER A 197 22.39 -10.80 -9.65
N ILE A 198 21.31 -11.09 -10.38
CA ILE A 198 21.35 -11.28 -11.85
C ILE A 198 21.69 -9.96 -12.57
N SER A 199 21.25 -8.83 -12.01
CA SER A 199 21.49 -7.50 -12.56
C SER A 199 22.14 -6.61 -11.50
N PRO A 200 23.46 -6.79 -11.23
CA PRO A 200 24.15 -5.99 -10.23
C PRO A 200 24.25 -4.53 -10.65
N ARG A 201 24.23 -3.62 -9.67
CA ARG A 201 24.51 -2.20 -9.91
C ARG A 201 26.02 -1.99 -9.93
N SER A 202 26.48 -1.16 -10.85
CA SER A 202 27.89 -0.80 -10.94
C SER A 202 28.29 0.08 -9.77
N ILE A 203 29.53 -0.09 -9.31
CA ILE A 203 30.13 0.75 -8.27
C ILE A 203 30.35 2.17 -8.81
N PHE A 204 30.95 2.25 -10.00
CA PHE A 204 31.20 3.51 -10.71
C PHE A 204 30.07 3.75 -11.71
N GLU A 205 29.57 4.99 -11.80
CA GLU A 205 28.64 5.36 -12.87
C GLU A 205 29.38 5.38 -14.21
N ALA A 206 28.69 5.07 -15.31
CA ALA A 206 29.30 4.95 -16.65
C ALA A 206 30.01 6.23 -17.17
N LYS A 207 29.98 7.34 -16.43
CA LYS A 207 30.67 8.60 -16.75
C LYS A 207 31.96 8.81 -15.96
N GLU A 208 32.20 8.05 -14.90
CA GLU A 208 33.39 8.15 -14.06
C GLU A 208 34.20 6.87 -14.28
N ALA A 209 35.18 6.93 -15.19
CA ALA A 209 36.16 5.87 -15.32
C ALA A 209 36.84 5.64 -13.96
N SER A 210 37.15 4.38 -13.63
CA SER A 210 37.85 4.05 -12.41
C SER A 210 39.11 4.92 -12.25
N PRO A 211 39.39 5.43 -11.03
CA PRO A 211 40.53 6.31 -10.80
C PRO A 211 41.89 5.64 -11.08
N ASP A 212 41.93 4.30 -11.10
CA ASP A 212 43.13 3.52 -11.40
C ASP A 212 43.17 3.09 -12.88
N PRO A 213 44.25 3.41 -13.63
CA PRO A 213 44.43 3.03 -15.04
C PRO A 213 44.68 1.52 -15.25
N ASP A 214 45.03 0.78 -14.20
CA ASP A 214 45.24 -0.68 -14.23
C ASP A 214 43.96 -1.49 -13.91
N TYR A 215 42.86 -0.81 -13.57
CA TYR A 215 41.60 -1.47 -13.22
C TYR A 215 40.82 -1.82 -14.49
N THR A 216 40.66 -3.11 -14.75
CA THR A 216 40.00 -3.60 -15.97
C THR A 216 38.48 -3.66 -15.80
N GLU A 217 37.74 -3.51 -16.90
CA GLU A 217 36.28 -3.60 -16.92
C GLU A 217 35.76 -4.95 -16.38
N GLU A 218 36.50 -6.04 -16.61
CA GLU A 218 36.17 -7.36 -16.07
C GLU A 218 36.28 -7.41 -14.54
N GLN A 219 37.32 -6.80 -13.96
CA GLN A 219 37.52 -6.68 -12.51
C GLN A 219 36.43 -5.79 -11.88
N GLN A 220 36.04 -4.73 -12.57
CA GLN A 220 34.95 -3.86 -12.15
C GLN A 220 33.62 -4.60 -12.04
N ILE A 221 33.31 -5.46 -13.01
CA ILE A 221 32.09 -6.25 -13.02
C ILE A 221 32.11 -7.27 -11.87
N GLU A 222 33.23 -7.96 -11.66
CA GLU A 222 33.38 -8.94 -10.58
C GLU A 222 33.23 -8.29 -9.19
N ASP A 223 33.96 -7.20 -8.95
CA ASP A 223 33.89 -6.48 -7.68
C ASP A 223 32.51 -5.85 -7.44
N SER A 224 31.88 -5.29 -8.49
CA SER A 224 30.52 -4.74 -8.38
C SER A 224 29.52 -5.82 -8.00
N ALA A 225 29.56 -6.99 -8.64
CA ALA A 225 28.69 -8.11 -8.30
C ALA A 225 28.93 -8.64 -6.87
N TRP A 226 30.19 -8.68 -6.45
CA TRP A 226 30.59 -9.12 -5.11
C TRP A 226 30.09 -8.17 -4.02
N ILE A 227 30.25 -6.85 -4.18
CA ILE A 227 29.76 -5.86 -3.20
C ILE A 227 28.23 -5.84 -3.22
N TRP A 228 27.61 -5.86 -4.40
CA TRP A 228 26.16 -5.80 -4.57
C TRP A 228 25.45 -6.95 -3.86
N SER A 229 25.90 -8.20 -4.05
CA SER A 229 25.33 -9.36 -3.36
C SER A 229 25.44 -9.25 -1.82
N ARG A 230 26.62 -8.79 -1.36
CA ARG A 230 26.95 -8.30 0.00
C ARG A 230 25.86 -7.40 0.58
N PHE A 231 25.71 -6.30 -0.12
CA PHE A 231 24.87 -5.18 0.22
C PHE A 231 23.38 -5.57 0.23
N CYS A 232 22.89 -6.27 -0.79
CA CYS A 232 21.50 -6.74 -0.83
C CYS A 232 21.17 -7.63 0.38
N GLY A 233 22.11 -8.48 0.82
CA GLY A 233 21.94 -9.30 2.02
C GLY A 233 21.73 -8.46 3.28
N VAL A 234 22.53 -7.40 3.44
CA VAL A 234 22.40 -6.44 4.55
C VAL A 234 21.08 -5.68 4.48
N VAL A 235 20.71 -5.16 3.31
CA VAL A 235 19.45 -4.42 3.09
C VAL A 235 18.24 -5.30 3.44
N TRP A 236 18.27 -6.58 3.07
CA TRP A 236 17.23 -7.52 3.45
C TRP A 236 17.14 -7.72 4.97
N ASP A 237 18.28 -7.88 5.64
CA ASP A 237 18.32 -8.15 7.08
C ASP A 237 17.94 -6.94 7.93
N SER A 238 18.22 -5.71 7.48
CA SER A 238 17.89 -4.47 8.17
C SER A 238 16.47 -3.98 7.86
N ILE A 239 16.10 -3.89 6.57
CA ILE A 239 14.86 -3.25 6.10
C ILE A 239 13.87 -4.27 5.56
N GLY A 240 14.35 -5.26 4.81
CA GLY A 240 13.51 -6.26 4.12
C GLY A 240 12.63 -7.09 5.05
N LYS A 241 13.11 -7.44 6.25
CA LYS A 241 12.34 -8.23 7.23
C LYS A 241 11.05 -7.54 7.69
N GLY A 242 11.08 -6.21 7.84
CA GLY A 242 9.99 -5.42 8.41
C GLY A 242 9.10 -4.78 7.36
N ALA A 243 9.69 -4.21 6.30
CA ALA A 243 8.96 -3.31 5.40
C ALA A 243 9.03 -3.69 3.91
N ALA A 244 10.10 -4.33 3.46
CA ALA A 244 10.33 -4.63 2.04
C ALA A 244 10.49 -6.14 1.78
N ARG A 245 9.44 -6.93 2.09
CA ARG A 245 9.41 -8.37 1.78
C ARG A 245 9.21 -8.67 0.29
N ASP A 246 8.78 -7.67 -0.47
CA ASP A 246 8.54 -7.75 -1.91
C ASP A 246 9.83 -7.46 -2.69
N ILE A 247 10.06 -8.16 -3.81
CA ILE A 247 11.27 -7.97 -4.63
C ILE A 247 11.36 -6.55 -5.19
N ILE A 248 10.24 -5.97 -5.60
CA ILE A 248 10.20 -4.62 -6.19
C ILE A 248 10.61 -3.59 -5.13
N SER A 249 9.96 -3.62 -3.96
CA SER A 249 10.30 -2.72 -2.86
C SER A 249 11.73 -2.91 -2.35
N LEU A 250 12.24 -4.16 -2.34
CA LEU A 250 13.62 -4.44 -1.99
C LEU A 250 14.61 -3.87 -3.03
N ARG A 251 14.29 -3.97 -4.33
CA ARG A 251 15.09 -3.37 -5.40
C ARG A 251 15.10 -1.85 -5.27
N ASP A 252 13.94 -1.23 -5.08
CA ASP A 252 13.83 0.22 -4.93
C ASP A 252 14.58 0.72 -3.70
N ALA A 253 14.54 -0.04 -2.60
CA ALA A 253 15.32 0.22 -1.40
C ALA A 253 16.83 0.14 -1.65
N ALA A 254 17.27 -0.93 -2.31
CA ALA A 254 18.67 -1.14 -2.66
C ALA A 254 19.17 -0.04 -3.60
N ASP A 255 18.40 0.30 -4.64
CA ASP A 255 18.74 1.33 -5.62
C ASP A 255 18.83 2.73 -4.99
N LYS A 256 17.97 3.06 -4.02
CA LYS A 256 18.03 4.34 -3.29
C LYS A 256 19.25 4.44 -2.37
N LEU A 257 19.64 3.33 -1.74
CA LEU A 257 20.73 3.30 -0.76
C LEU A 257 22.11 3.10 -1.40
N TRP A 258 22.16 2.53 -2.60
CA TRP A 258 23.40 2.16 -3.28
C TRP A 258 24.37 3.32 -3.50
N PRO A 259 23.95 4.50 -4.02
CA PRO A 259 24.88 5.60 -4.29
C PRO A 259 25.59 6.08 -3.02
N SER A 260 24.83 6.30 -1.93
CA SER A 260 25.39 6.77 -0.66
C SER A 260 26.24 5.71 0.05
N PHE A 261 26.00 4.43 -0.23
CA PHE A 261 26.80 3.32 0.30
C PHE A 261 28.15 3.20 -0.41
N VAL A 262 28.18 3.41 -1.73
CA VAL A 262 29.37 3.23 -2.57
C VAL A 262 30.23 4.49 -2.71
N GLU A 263 29.69 5.68 -2.45
CA GLU A 263 30.40 6.96 -2.45
C GLU A 263 31.83 6.89 -1.83
N PRO A 264 32.07 6.29 -0.64
CA PRO A 264 33.43 6.19 -0.08
C PRO A 264 34.40 5.32 -0.90
N ILE A 265 33.90 4.33 -1.64
CA ILE A 265 34.71 3.51 -2.56
C ILE A 265 35.03 4.32 -3.82
N ALA A 266 34.05 5.05 -4.35
CA ALA A 266 34.24 5.93 -5.51
C ALA A 266 35.29 7.02 -5.23
N GLU A 267 35.30 7.57 -4.01
CA GLU A 267 36.28 8.54 -3.53
C GLU A 267 37.67 7.92 -3.22
N GLY A 268 37.82 6.59 -3.28
CA GLY A 268 39.08 5.89 -2.99
C GLY A 268 39.44 5.78 -1.50
N THR A 269 38.51 6.09 -0.59
CA THR A 269 38.77 6.01 0.86
C THR A 269 38.81 4.57 1.39
N TYR A 270 38.09 3.65 0.72
CA TYR A 270 38.08 2.22 1.02
C TYR A 270 38.31 1.42 -0.26
N GLY A 271 39.00 0.28 -0.14
CA GLY A 271 39.15 -0.66 -1.25
C GLY A 271 37.84 -1.41 -1.56
N THR A 272 37.73 -1.94 -2.78
CA THR A 272 36.54 -2.67 -3.27
C THR A 272 36.20 -3.91 -2.43
N ARG A 273 37.20 -4.52 -1.76
CA ARG A 273 37.01 -5.72 -0.91
C ARG A 273 36.87 -5.45 0.59
N ASP A 274 36.87 -4.19 1.03
CA ASP A 274 36.81 -3.80 2.44
C ASP A 274 35.36 -3.64 2.98
N PHE A 275 34.48 -4.60 2.67
CA PHE A 275 33.04 -4.53 2.99
C PHE A 275 32.75 -4.29 4.48
N SER A 276 33.50 -4.94 5.38
CA SER A 276 33.27 -4.81 6.83
C SER A 276 33.51 -3.40 7.35
N LYS A 277 34.53 -2.70 6.84
CA LYS A 277 34.85 -1.32 7.22
C LYS A 277 33.80 -0.35 6.68
N LEU A 278 33.41 -0.55 5.42
CA LEU A 278 32.37 0.24 4.76
C LEU A 278 31.03 0.15 5.51
N MET A 279 30.66 -1.05 5.94
CA MET A 279 29.46 -1.30 6.74
C MET A 279 29.47 -0.57 8.09
N ILE A 280 30.63 -0.49 8.75
CA ILE A 280 30.76 0.26 10.02
C ILE A 280 30.61 1.76 9.77
N ALA A 281 31.25 2.29 8.72
CA ALA A 281 31.19 3.70 8.36
C ALA A 281 29.77 4.16 8.02
N LYS A 282 29.04 3.38 7.20
CA LYS A 282 27.71 3.73 6.70
C LYS A 282 26.55 3.06 7.46
N ARG A 283 26.80 2.51 8.66
CA ARG A 283 25.77 1.82 9.49
C ARG A 283 24.50 2.65 9.74
N ALA A 284 24.64 3.97 9.82
CA ALA A 284 23.53 4.89 10.08
C ALA A 284 22.47 4.89 8.97
N LEU A 285 22.86 4.53 7.73
CA LEU A 285 21.94 4.41 6.59
C LEU A 285 20.90 3.29 6.80
N PHE A 286 21.28 2.21 7.49
CA PHE A 286 20.42 1.04 7.70
C PHE A 286 19.59 1.13 8.99
N GLN A 287 19.76 2.19 9.79
CA GLN A 287 19.02 2.41 11.03
C GLN A 287 17.89 3.43 10.87
N SER A 288 17.78 4.11 9.73
CA SER A 288 16.80 5.15 9.50
C SER A 288 15.53 4.63 8.81
N ASP A 289 14.37 4.88 9.43
CA ASP A 289 13.06 4.62 8.81
C ASP A 289 12.68 5.63 7.73
N ALA A 290 13.49 6.68 7.54
CA ALA A 290 13.29 7.72 6.52
C ALA A 290 13.25 7.16 5.08
N MET A 291 13.73 5.93 4.89
CA MET A 291 13.68 5.23 3.60
C MET A 291 12.27 4.66 3.28
N LEU A 292 11.42 4.46 4.29
CA LEU A 292 10.05 3.94 4.14
C LEU A 292 9.05 5.05 3.79
N THR A 293 9.41 6.30 4.04
CA THR A 293 8.61 7.46 3.65
C THR A 293 8.95 7.83 2.21
N GLU A 294 8.00 7.66 1.30
CA GLU A 294 8.10 8.22 -0.05
C GLU A 294 8.11 9.75 0.03
N SER A 295 9.29 10.38 -0.08
CA SER A 295 9.39 11.81 -0.32
C SER A 295 9.22 12.05 -1.83
N VAL A 296 8.27 12.92 -2.18
CA VAL A 296 8.09 13.38 -3.57
C VAL A 296 9.30 14.19 -4.05
N THR A 297 10.11 14.69 -3.12
CA THR A 297 11.36 15.42 -3.37
C THR A 297 12.58 14.59 -2.96
N SER A 298 13.62 14.65 -3.78
CA SER A 298 14.93 14.03 -3.57
C SER A 298 15.82 14.85 -2.62
N GLU A 299 15.25 15.31 -1.50
CA GLU A 299 16.00 16.11 -0.52
C GLU A 299 16.61 15.22 0.56
N ASN A 300 17.75 15.68 1.08
CA ASN A 300 18.61 14.94 1.98
C ASN A 300 17.84 14.40 3.20
N ILE A 301 18.00 13.09 3.45
CA ILE A 301 17.40 12.33 4.57
C ILE A 301 17.63 13.01 5.94
N ALA A 302 18.72 13.78 6.08
CA ALA A 302 19.06 14.52 7.29
C ALA A 302 18.19 15.77 7.54
N GLU A 303 17.69 16.44 6.50
CA GLU A 303 16.83 17.62 6.62
C GLU A 303 15.37 17.24 6.88
N LEU A 304 14.90 16.15 6.28
CA LEU A 304 13.58 15.56 6.52
C LEU A 304 13.32 15.21 7.99
N ARG A 305 14.37 14.81 8.74
CA ARG A 305 14.27 14.57 10.20
C ARG A 305 13.97 15.83 11.01
N ARG A 306 14.38 17.01 10.54
CA ARG A 306 14.10 18.28 11.23
C ARG A 306 12.69 18.77 10.93
N ASP A 307 12.17 18.51 9.73
CA ASP A 307 10.86 19.01 9.30
C ASP A 307 9.69 18.13 9.75
N THR A 308 9.87 16.82 9.84
CA THR A 308 8.85 15.90 10.41
C THR A 308 8.49 16.24 11.86
N LEU A 309 9.42 16.80 12.63
CA LEU A 309 9.21 17.27 14.00
C LEU A 309 8.59 18.69 14.08
N LYS A 310 8.53 19.43 12.96
CA LYS A 310 8.09 20.84 12.91
C LYS A 310 6.74 21.06 12.23
N ASN A 311 6.09 20.02 11.73
CA ASN A 311 4.74 20.13 11.12
C ASN A 311 3.64 20.35 12.17
N THR A 312 3.79 21.34 13.04
CA THR A 312 2.69 21.93 13.78
C THR A 312 2.00 22.95 12.88
N HIS A 313 0.71 22.79 12.62
CA HIS A 313 -0.05 23.84 11.94
C HIS A 313 0.06 25.14 12.76
N GLU A 314 0.40 26.25 12.10
CA GLU A 314 0.28 27.58 12.69
C GLU A 314 -1.20 27.95 12.83
N LEU A 315 -1.81 27.50 13.93
CA LEU A 315 -3.20 27.79 14.25
C LEU A 315 -3.32 29.07 15.08
N PRO A 316 -4.41 29.83 14.93
CA PRO A 316 -4.72 30.94 15.84
C PRO A 316 -4.76 30.50 17.31
N LEU A 317 -4.43 31.41 18.23
CA LEU A 317 -4.35 31.12 19.67
C LEU A 317 -5.59 30.42 20.23
N PHE A 318 -6.79 30.92 19.91
CA PHE A 318 -8.04 30.34 20.39
C PHE A 318 -8.32 28.98 19.73
N SER A 319 -7.99 28.81 18.45
CA SER A 319 -8.07 27.51 17.78
C SER A 319 -7.16 26.47 18.43
N LYS A 320 -5.97 26.87 18.90
CA LYS A 320 -5.08 25.99 19.67
C LYS A 320 -5.72 25.53 20.98
N PHE A 321 -6.26 26.46 21.78
CA PHE A 321 -6.97 26.11 23.02
C PHE A 321 -8.25 25.30 22.78
N LEU A 322 -9.02 25.61 21.73
CA LEU A 322 -10.20 24.84 21.34
C LEU A 322 -9.82 23.40 21.00
N LEU A 323 -8.69 23.21 20.31
CA LEU A 323 -8.20 21.88 19.99
C LEU A 323 -7.73 21.12 21.25
N CYS A 324 -7.04 21.79 22.18
CA CYS A 324 -6.71 21.21 23.50
C CYS A 324 -7.97 20.81 24.28
N ALA A 325 -8.98 21.68 24.33
CA ALA A 325 -10.26 21.39 24.98
C ALA A 325 -10.98 20.19 24.31
N SER A 326 -10.95 20.10 22.98
CA SER A 326 -11.54 18.99 22.23
C SER A 326 -10.83 17.66 22.50
N TYR A 327 -9.51 17.68 22.68
CA TYR A 327 -8.72 16.51 23.06
C TYR A 327 -9.10 16.06 24.48
N LEU A 328 -9.09 16.98 25.45
CA LEU A 328 -9.50 16.69 26.82
C LEU A 328 -10.94 16.18 26.89
N ALA A 329 -11.87 16.76 26.13
CA ALA A 329 -13.25 16.29 26.04
C ALA A 329 -13.35 14.86 25.46
N SER A 330 -12.48 14.48 24.53
CA SER A 330 -12.51 13.15 23.90
C SER A 330 -11.93 12.05 24.77
N PHE A 331 -10.92 12.35 25.59
CA PHE A 331 -10.22 11.33 26.39
C PHE A 331 -10.69 11.29 27.86
N ASN A 332 -11.08 12.44 28.41
CA ASN A 332 -11.67 12.50 29.75
C ASN A 332 -13.16 12.16 29.69
N PRO A 333 -13.67 11.34 30.63
CA PRO A 333 -15.11 11.12 30.76
C PRO A 333 -15.77 12.37 31.34
N SER A 334 -17.00 12.66 30.91
CA SER A 334 -17.77 13.83 31.38
C SER A 334 -17.96 13.88 32.91
N ARG A 335 -17.93 12.72 33.58
CA ARG A 335 -18.03 12.62 35.05
C ARG A 335 -16.84 13.24 35.80
N GLN A 336 -15.68 13.37 35.15
CA GLN A 336 -14.45 13.88 35.76
C GLN A 336 -14.19 15.36 35.47
N ASP A 337 -14.92 15.95 34.52
CA ASP A 337 -14.84 17.38 34.22
C ASP A 337 -14.95 18.29 35.46
N PRO A 338 -15.87 18.07 36.43
CA PRO A 338 -15.95 18.92 37.61
C PRO A 338 -14.71 18.85 38.51
N ILE A 339 -13.96 17.74 38.46
CA ILE A 339 -12.74 17.57 39.26
C ILE A 339 -11.58 18.35 38.64
N HIS A 340 -11.47 18.32 37.31
CA HIS A 340 -10.34 18.91 36.58
C HIS A 340 -10.55 20.37 36.16
N PHE A 341 -11.79 20.84 35.96
CA PHE A 341 -12.07 22.12 35.31
C PHE A 341 -12.89 23.11 36.16
N MET A 342 -13.36 22.74 37.35
CA MET A 342 -14.06 23.69 38.23
C MET A 342 -13.10 24.55 39.04
N LYS A 343 -13.08 25.87 38.77
CA LYS A 343 -12.27 26.86 39.52
C LYS A 343 -12.61 26.92 41.03
N ALA A 344 -13.80 26.48 41.44
CA ALA A 344 -14.22 26.45 42.85
C ALA A 344 -13.57 25.31 43.67
N THR A 345 -13.11 24.24 43.02
CA THR A 345 -12.53 23.07 43.73
C THR A 345 -11.08 23.30 44.15
N GLU A 346 -10.34 24.24 43.53
CA GLU A 346 -8.98 24.63 43.95
C GLU A 346 -8.95 25.18 45.39
N LYS A 347 -9.92 26.03 45.75
CA LYS A 347 -10.07 26.55 47.13
C LYS A 347 -10.37 25.43 48.15
N LYS A 348 -11.03 24.35 47.71
CA LYS A 348 -11.36 23.20 48.57
C LYS A 348 -10.22 22.17 48.62
N ARG A 349 -9.42 22.03 47.55
CA ARG A 349 -8.22 21.18 47.47
C ARG A 349 -7.12 21.69 48.41
N ARG A 350 -6.96 23.02 48.55
CA ARG A 350 -6.10 23.61 49.60
C ARG A 350 -6.57 23.36 51.04
N ARG A 351 -7.86 23.06 51.28
CA ARG A 351 -8.41 22.79 52.62
C ARG A 351 -8.50 21.31 52.98
N LYS A 352 -8.23 20.39 52.06
CA LYS A 352 -8.43 18.95 52.24
C LYS A 352 -7.12 18.14 52.31
N SER A 353 -6.01 18.77 52.70
CA SER A 353 -4.73 18.07 52.90
C SER A 353 -4.53 17.52 54.32
N THR A 354 -5.56 17.51 55.19
CA THR A 354 -5.39 17.16 56.61
C THR A 354 -6.37 16.14 57.19
N VAL A 355 -7.19 15.44 56.39
CA VAL A 355 -7.97 14.29 56.92
C VAL A 355 -8.05 13.18 55.89
N GLY A 356 -7.25 12.15 56.09
CA GLY A 356 -7.28 10.91 55.33
C GLY A 356 -8.52 10.09 55.67
N THR A 357 -9.33 9.78 54.67
CA THR A 357 -10.28 8.65 54.71
C THR A 357 -10.08 7.85 53.44
N SER A 358 -9.31 6.77 53.57
CA SER A 358 -9.05 5.79 52.53
C SER A 358 -10.29 4.90 52.36
N ALA A 359 -11.19 5.28 51.45
CA ALA A 359 -12.13 4.34 50.88
C ALA A 359 -11.39 3.52 49.82
N ARG A 360 -11.11 2.25 50.11
CA ARG A 360 -10.53 1.27 49.17
C ARG A 360 -11.47 1.05 47.99
N ALA A 361 -11.32 1.86 46.95
CA ALA A 361 -11.82 1.53 45.62
C ALA A 361 -10.91 0.44 45.02
N THR A 362 -11.49 -0.69 44.68
CA THR A 362 -10.85 -1.80 43.98
C THR A 362 -10.16 -1.30 42.72
N LYS A 363 -8.82 -1.38 42.69
CA LYS A 363 -7.98 -1.01 41.56
C LYS A 363 -8.18 -2.04 40.43
N HIS A 364 -9.25 -1.89 39.65
CA HIS A 364 -9.23 -2.40 38.28
C HIS A 364 -8.02 -1.76 37.59
N ARG A 365 -7.18 -2.56 36.92
CA ARG A 365 -6.11 -2.05 36.05
C ARG A 365 -6.79 -1.16 35.02
N LYS A 366 -6.78 0.15 35.25
CA LYS A 366 -7.36 1.13 34.33
C LYS A 366 -6.56 1.01 33.05
N ILE A 367 -7.22 0.59 31.97
CA ILE A 367 -6.63 0.65 30.64
C ILE A 367 -6.28 2.12 30.40
N GLN A 368 -5.04 2.40 30.01
CA GLN A 368 -4.63 3.76 29.68
C GLN A 368 -5.60 4.32 28.65
N ARG A 369 -6.32 5.38 29.02
CA ARG A 369 -7.41 5.92 28.19
C ARG A 369 -6.93 6.42 26.84
N ARG A 370 -5.63 6.72 26.72
CA ARG A 370 -4.95 7.07 25.46
C ARG A 370 -4.99 5.93 24.42
N LEU A 371 -5.05 4.67 24.89
CA LEU A 371 -5.21 3.49 24.04
C LEU A 371 -6.66 3.24 23.65
N LEU A 372 -7.62 3.85 24.36
CA LEU A 372 -9.02 3.88 23.94
C LEU A 372 -9.16 4.98 22.88
N GLY A 373 -9.75 4.64 21.73
CA GLY A 373 -10.02 5.63 20.68
C GLY A 373 -10.80 6.84 21.21
N PRO A 374 -10.67 8.02 20.56
CA PRO A 374 -11.27 9.27 21.03
C PRO A 374 -12.78 9.14 21.15
N GLN A 375 -13.32 9.49 22.32
CA GLN A 375 -14.76 9.42 22.58
C GLN A 375 -15.48 10.62 21.99
N ALA A 376 -16.74 10.40 21.59
CA ALA A 376 -17.58 11.44 21.08
C ALA A 376 -18.09 12.34 22.23
N PHE A 377 -18.04 13.66 22.06
CA PHE A 377 -18.45 14.67 23.03
C PHE A 377 -19.42 15.69 22.39
N VAL A 378 -20.20 16.39 23.21
CA VAL A 378 -21.12 17.45 22.76
C VAL A 378 -20.36 18.78 22.68
N LEU A 379 -20.72 19.64 21.71
CA LEU A 379 -20.07 20.93 21.48
C LEU A 379 -20.03 21.80 22.75
N GLU A 380 -21.14 21.87 23.48
CA GLU A 380 -21.26 22.66 24.72
C GLU A 380 -20.22 22.25 25.77
N ARG A 381 -19.97 20.94 25.91
CA ARG A 381 -18.96 20.43 26.85
C ARG A 381 -17.57 20.90 26.48
N MET A 382 -17.22 20.89 25.19
CA MET A 382 -15.94 21.40 24.71
C MET A 382 -15.79 22.89 24.96
N LEU A 383 -16.85 23.68 24.71
CA LEU A 383 -16.85 25.13 24.98
C LEU A 383 -16.72 25.43 26.48
N ALA A 384 -17.35 24.63 27.35
CA ALA A 384 -17.20 24.75 28.80
C ALA A 384 -15.76 24.46 29.26
N ILE A 385 -15.14 23.39 28.73
CA ILE A 385 -13.73 23.08 29.01
C ILE A 385 -12.82 24.18 28.48
N PHE A 386 -13.09 24.69 27.26
CA PHE A 386 -12.35 25.80 26.67
C PHE A 386 -12.36 27.06 27.56
N GLN A 387 -13.52 27.45 28.09
CA GLN A 387 -13.63 28.59 29.02
C GLN A 387 -12.92 28.34 30.36
N ALA A 388 -12.77 27.08 30.77
CA ALA A 388 -12.03 26.73 31.98
C ALA A 388 -10.51 26.86 31.79
N ILE A 389 -9.99 26.42 30.63
CA ILE A 389 -8.54 26.38 30.34
C ILE A 389 -8.00 27.66 29.69
N CYS A 390 -8.84 28.43 28.97
CA CYS A 390 -8.39 29.62 28.29
C CYS A 390 -8.18 30.77 29.29
N PRO A 391 -7.01 31.43 29.30
CA PRO A 391 -6.72 32.51 30.24
C PRO A 391 -7.50 33.80 29.93
N ARG A 392 -8.01 33.96 28.70
CA ARG A 392 -8.78 35.13 28.26
C ARG A 392 -10.26 34.78 28.12
N SER A 393 -11.12 35.58 28.75
CA SER A 393 -12.58 35.47 28.56
C SER A 393 -12.96 36.15 27.24
N LEU A 394 -13.58 35.41 26.33
CA LEU A 394 -14.15 35.94 25.10
C LEU A 394 -15.62 36.32 25.31
N ALA A 395 -16.03 37.47 24.78
CA ALA A 395 -17.41 37.95 24.85
C ALA A 395 -18.27 37.49 23.65
N SER A 396 -17.66 37.20 22.50
CA SER A 396 -18.35 36.81 21.26
C SER A 396 -18.37 35.30 21.07
N SER A 397 -19.57 34.70 21.03
CA SER A 397 -19.79 33.27 20.76
C SER A 397 -19.70 32.93 19.27
N ALA A 398 -19.96 33.90 18.38
CA ALA A 398 -19.98 33.67 16.94
C ALA A 398 -18.57 33.34 16.40
N ASP A 399 -17.55 34.10 16.80
CA ASP A 399 -16.18 33.89 16.34
C ASP A 399 -15.62 32.53 16.76
N LEU A 400 -16.01 32.05 17.94
CA LEU A 400 -15.66 30.72 18.43
C LEU A 400 -16.29 29.61 17.58
N LEU A 401 -17.56 29.76 17.21
CA LEU A 401 -18.23 28.81 16.32
C LEU A 401 -17.61 28.80 14.92
N THR A 402 -17.18 29.96 14.41
CA THR A 402 -16.43 30.06 13.15
C THR A 402 -15.10 29.32 13.24
N GLN A 403 -14.39 29.45 14.37
CA GLN A 403 -13.15 28.69 14.62
C GLN A 403 -13.39 27.19 14.76
N VAL A 404 -14.51 26.76 15.34
CA VAL A 404 -14.89 25.35 15.38
C VAL A 404 -15.21 24.83 13.97
N ALA A 405 -15.87 25.64 13.14
CA ALA A 405 -16.13 25.30 11.74
C ALA A 405 -14.83 25.17 10.93
N THR A 406 -13.83 26.04 11.15
CA THR A 406 -12.51 25.92 10.50
C THR A 406 -11.73 24.72 11.02
N LEU A 407 -11.75 24.41 12.31
CA LEU A 407 -11.14 23.19 12.86
C LEU A 407 -11.81 21.92 12.29
N SER A 408 -13.11 21.98 12.01
CA SER A 408 -13.86 20.91 11.34
C SER A 408 -13.49 20.77 9.86
N SER A 409 -13.32 21.87 9.12
CA SER A 409 -12.93 21.83 7.71
C SER A 409 -11.50 21.32 7.55
N LEU A 410 -10.60 21.65 8.48
CA LEU A 410 -9.25 21.11 8.58
C LEU A 410 -9.20 19.64 9.06
N ARG A 411 -10.35 19.02 9.36
CA ARG A 411 -10.46 17.64 9.89
C ARG A 411 -9.65 17.38 11.18
N LEU A 412 -9.37 18.43 11.96
CA LEU A 412 -8.76 18.31 13.30
C LEU A 412 -9.81 17.88 14.34
N ILE A 413 -11.06 18.26 14.11
CA ILE A 413 -12.23 17.76 14.83
C ILE A 413 -13.21 17.20 13.78
N ILE A 414 -13.76 16.01 14.04
CA ILE A 414 -14.68 15.33 13.12
C ILE A 414 -16.06 15.22 13.79
N ARG A 415 -17.11 15.37 12.99
CA ARG A 415 -18.47 15.04 13.42
C ARG A 415 -18.62 13.52 13.50
N ALA A 416 -18.92 13.02 14.70
CA ALA A 416 -19.12 11.60 14.95
C ALA A 416 -20.54 11.14 14.61
N SER A 417 -21.50 12.07 14.53
CA SER A 417 -22.87 11.81 14.09
C SER A 417 -22.99 11.88 12.56
N GLY A 418 -23.83 11.03 11.96
CA GLY A 418 -24.18 11.07 10.54
C GLY A 418 -25.20 12.17 10.19
N THR A 419 -25.63 12.99 11.15
CA THR A 419 -26.49 14.14 10.91
C THR A 419 -25.73 15.25 10.21
N ALA A 420 -26.29 15.77 9.12
CA ALA A 420 -25.63 16.78 8.28
C ALA A 420 -25.53 18.15 8.97
N ASP A 421 -26.42 18.44 9.91
CA ASP A 421 -26.50 19.75 10.56
C ASP A 421 -25.53 19.88 11.75
N ALA A 422 -24.71 20.94 11.71
CA ALA A 422 -23.78 21.29 12.77
C ALA A 422 -24.45 21.92 13.99
N LEU A 423 -25.63 22.51 13.80
CA LEU A 423 -26.33 23.31 14.81
C LEU A 423 -27.27 22.46 15.67
N GLU A 424 -27.47 21.19 15.31
CA GLU A 424 -28.29 20.28 16.12
C GLU A 424 -27.61 20.00 17.47
N PRO A 425 -28.36 20.07 18.59
CA PRO A 425 -27.83 19.83 19.93
C PRO A 425 -27.36 18.38 20.13
N GLN A 426 -27.82 17.44 19.29
CA GLN A 426 -27.39 16.04 19.33
C GLN A 426 -26.11 15.77 18.52
N THR A 427 -25.57 16.77 17.82
CA THR A 427 -24.35 16.60 17.03
C THR A 427 -23.16 16.37 17.95
N LYS A 428 -22.64 15.15 17.89
CA LYS A 428 -21.45 14.73 18.62
C LYS A 428 -20.20 14.95 17.79
N TRP A 429 -19.15 15.42 18.44
CA TRP A 429 -17.84 15.72 17.87
C TRP A 429 -16.79 14.77 18.46
N ARG A 430 -15.70 14.53 17.73
CA ARG A 430 -14.54 13.76 18.19
C ARG A 430 -13.27 14.43 17.71
N VAL A 431 -12.22 14.39 18.52
CA VAL A 431 -10.90 14.86 18.08
C VAL A 431 -10.29 13.86 17.09
N ASN A 432 -9.54 14.36 16.10
CA ASN A 432 -8.82 13.56 15.12
C ASN A 432 -7.32 13.89 15.13
N VAL A 433 -6.76 13.96 16.34
CA VAL A 433 -5.39 14.42 16.57
C VAL A 433 -4.72 13.50 17.59
N GLY A 434 -3.46 13.16 17.32
CA GLY A 434 -2.64 12.32 18.20
C GLY A 434 -2.11 13.06 19.44
N TRP A 435 -1.65 12.29 20.43
CA TRP A 435 -1.09 12.84 21.66
C TRP A 435 0.13 13.73 21.42
N ASP A 436 1.07 13.29 20.57
CA ASP A 436 2.32 14.03 20.37
C ASP A 436 2.07 15.40 19.72
N TYR A 437 1.12 15.45 18.78
CA TYR A 437 0.70 16.70 18.15
C TYR A 437 0.05 17.65 19.17
N ILE A 438 -0.86 17.16 20.00
CA ILE A 438 -1.53 18.04 20.98
C ILE A 438 -0.55 18.52 22.05
N LEU A 439 0.43 17.69 22.43
CA LEU A 439 1.46 18.06 23.39
C LEU A 439 2.36 19.17 22.85
N GLN A 440 2.81 19.05 21.59
CA GLN A 440 3.59 20.11 20.94
C GLN A 440 2.78 21.41 20.81
N LEU A 441 1.51 21.31 20.44
CA LEU A 441 0.62 22.45 20.32
C LEU A 441 0.37 23.11 21.68
N ALA A 442 0.15 22.33 22.74
CA ALA A 442 -0.05 22.83 24.10
C ALA A 442 1.21 23.55 24.63
N ARG A 443 2.40 22.99 24.37
CA ARG A 443 3.70 23.65 24.65
C ARG A 443 3.86 24.96 23.90
N SER A 444 3.36 25.08 22.67
CA SER A 444 3.42 26.34 21.90
C SER A 444 2.57 27.48 22.47
N VAL A 445 1.72 27.17 23.45
CA VAL A 445 0.83 28.13 24.14
C VAL A 445 1.09 28.14 25.65
N ASP A 446 2.20 27.53 26.10
CA ASP A 446 2.56 27.38 27.51
C ASP A 446 1.42 26.76 28.36
N PHE A 447 0.69 25.79 27.79
CA PHE A 447 -0.38 25.05 28.45
C PHE A 447 0.06 23.62 28.80
N GLU A 448 0.06 23.28 30.09
CA GLU A 448 0.41 21.94 30.58
C GLU A 448 -0.79 20.99 30.48
N ILE A 449 -1.02 20.41 29.31
CA ILE A 449 -2.18 19.52 29.05
C ILE A 449 -2.15 18.22 29.88
N GLU A 450 -0.98 17.80 30.35
CA GLU A 450 -0.78 16.56 31.11
C GLU A 450 -1.54 16.56 32.44
N ASP A 451 -1.55 17.70 33.15
CA ASP A 451 -2.21 17.87 34.44
C ASP A 451 -3.74 17.77 34.38
N HIS A 452 -4.29 18.01 33.19
CA HIS A 452 -5.73 18.02 32.95
C HIS A 452 -6.23 16.69 32.39
N LEU A 453 -5.36 15.72 32.09
CA LEU A 453 -5.76 14.42 31.57
C LEU A 453 -6.07 13.42 32.71
N ALA A 454 -7.17 12.70 32.59
CA ALA A 454 -7.52 11.67 33.56
C ALA A 454 -6.79 10.33 33.30
N GLU A 455 -6.13 9.80 34.33
CA GLU A 455 -5.53 8.46 34.36
C GLU A 455 -6.54 7.31 34.39
#